data_AF-S9PNU9-F1
#
_entry.id   AF-S9PNU9-F1
#
_cell.length_a   1.000
_cell.length_b   1.000
_cell.length_c   1.000
_cell.angle_alpha   90.00
_cell.angle_beta   90.00
_cell.angle_gamma   90.00
#
_symmetry.space_group_name_H-M   'P 1'
#
loop_
_entity.id
_entity.type
_entity.pdbx_description
1 polymer ?
#
loop_
_entity_poly.entity_id
_entity_poly.type
_entity_poly.pdbx_seq_one_letter_code
_entity_poly.pdbx_strand_id
1 'polypeptide(L)'
;METDTSLLPTFVPAPMGYAVKYEVIGSGEGTITKITYRDGSSTPAVVENPTLPWTKTVTLFPGANVGIGMEGSVTNGRFEVKYNGTLNSTSGGSSDAQVTGSRVCEQQISSSTSAN
;
A
#
# COMPACT_ATOMS: atom_id res chain seq x y z
N MET A 1 17.65 -9.31 -14.37
CA MET A 1 16.83 -8.14 -14.75
C MET A 1 16.15 -7.70 -13.47
N GLU A 2 16.54 -6.56 -12.91
CA GLU A 2 15.91 -6.01 -11.71
C GLU A 2 14.69 -5.22 -12.18
N THR A 3 13.48 -5.71 -11.87
CA THR A 3 12.27 -4.97 -12.20
C THR A 3 12.01 -4.00 -11.07
N ASP A 4 12.43 -2.75 -11.28
CA ASP A 4 12.04 -1.63 -10.43
C ASP A 4 10.50 -1.56 -10.39
N THR A 5 9.96 -1.78 -9.21
CA THR A 5 8.53 -1.83 -8.96
C THR A 5 8.18 -0.60 -8.12
N SER A 6 7.73 0.45 -8.79
CA SER A 6 7.20 1.65 -8.12
C SER A 6 5.68 1.69 -8.27
N LEU A 7 4.98 1.46 -7.16
CA LEU A 7 3.54 1.67 -7.04
C LEU A 7 3.29 3.09 -6.54
N LEU A 8 2.71 3.93 -7.40
CA LEU A 8 2.26 5.24 -6.98
C LEU A 8 1.12 5.13 -5.96
N PRO A 9 1.13 5.95 -4.90
CA PRO A 9 0.02 5.99 -3.95
C PRO A 9 -1.27 6.36 -4.66
N THR A 10 -2.28 5.49 -4.53
CA THR A 10 -3.61 5.77 -5.07
C THR A 10 -4.36 6.61 -4.06
N PHE A 11 -4.66 7.86 -4.42
CA PHE A 11 -5.37 8.79 -3.55
C PHE A 11 -6.88 8.64 -3.72
N VAL A 12 -7.54 8.11 -2.69
CA VAL A 12 -9.00 7.98 -2.64
C VAL A 12 -9.53 8.92 -1.55
N PRO A 13 -10.48 9.81 -1.85
CA PRO A 13 -11.04 10.72 -0.85
C PRO A 13 -11.78 9.93 0.22
N ALA A 14 -11.36 10.06 1.49
CA ALA A 14 -12.08 9.49 2.62
C ALA A 14 -13.18 10.46 3.09
N PRO A 15 -14.38 9.97 3.44
CA PRO A 15 -15.35 10.74 4.21
C PRO A 15 -14.81 11.08 5.61
N MET A 16 -15.61 11.63 6.50
CA MET A 16 -15.12 12.24 7.74
C MET A 16 -14.48 11.25 8.75
N GLY A 17 -13.24 11.52 9.19
CA GLY A 17 -12.59 10.90 10.37
C GLY A 17 -12.36 9.37 10.31
N TYR A 18 -11.40 8.92 9.51
CA TYR A 18 -11.16 7.49 9.24
C TYR A 18 -9.87 6.96 9.86
N ALA A 19 -9.90 5.72 10.33
CA ALA A 19 -8.68 4.96 10.61
C ALA A 19 -8.34 4.09 9.39
N VAL A 20 -7.15 4.27 8.83
CA VAL A 20 -6.65 3.47 7.72
C VAL A 20 -5.54 2.56 8.22
N LYS A 21 -5.73 1.26 8.00
CA LYS A 21 -4.69 0.25 8.18
C LYS A 21 -4.02 -0.02 6.84
N TYR A 22 -2.73 0.31 6.75
CA TYR A 22 -1.86 -0.05 5.65
C TYR A 22 -1.08 -1.31 6.00
N GLU A 23 -0.93 -2.20 5.03
CA GLU A 23 -0.23 -3.47 5.21
C GLU A 23 0.54 -3.76 3.92
N VAL A 24 1.83 -4.05 4.05
CA VAL A 24 2.69 -4.43 2.94
C VAL A 24 3.32 -5.77 3.29
N ILE A 25 3.04 -6.75 2.47
CA ILE A 25 3.50 -8.13 2.63
C ILE A 25 4.37 -8.43 1.43
N GLY A 26 5.59 -8.92 1.64
CA GLY A 26 6.41 -9.47 0.57
C GLY A 26 6.80 -10.89 0.89
N SER A 27 6.74 -11.73 -0.13
CA SER A 27 7.09 -13.14 -0.06
C SER A 27 8.02 -13.46 -1.22
N GLY A 28 9.19 -14.05 -0.94
CA GLY A 28 10.20 -14.41 -1.95
C GLY A 28 11.40 -13.46 -1.97
N GLU A 29 12.16 -13.49 -3.06
CA GLU A 29 13.34 -12.65 -3.27
C GLU A 29 12.94 -11.29 -3.83
N GLY A 30 13.07 -10.26 -3.00
CA GLY A 30 12.89 -8.87 -3.37
C GLY A 30 13.10 -7.97 -2.15
N THR A 31 13.38 -6.70 -2.39
CA THR A 31 13.63 -5.72 -1.34
C THR A 31 12.77 -4.49 -1.59
N ILE A 32 11.98 -4.10 -0.58
CA ILE A 32 11.30 -2.80 -0.59
C ILE A 32 12.29 -1.78 -0.04
N THR A 33 12.62 -0.78 -0.86
CA THR A 33 13.52 0.30 -0.45
C THR A 33 12.74 1.45 0.15
N LYS A 34 11.45 1.60 -0.20
CA LYS A 34 10.62 2.71 0.27
C LYS A 34 9.14 2.38 0.31
N ILE A 35 8.44 2.81 1.36
CA ILE A 35 6.97 2.83 1.43
C ILE A 35 6.53 4.27 1.64
N THR A 36 5.57 4.72 0.84
CA THR A 36 4.98 6.06 0.95
C THR A 36 3.49 5.92 1.27
N TYR A 37 3.02 6.51 2.36
CA TYR A 37 1.61 6.40 2.77
C TYR A 37 1.05 7.72 3.30
N ARG A 38 -0.27 7.89 3.27
CA ARG A 38 -0.93 9.07 3.87
C ARG A 38 -1.20 8.83 5.34
N ASP A 39 -0.66 9.66 6.23
CA ASP A 39 -0.90 9.62 7.69
C ASP A 39 -1.92 10.65 8.19
N GLY A 40 -2.48 11.46 7.28
CA GLY A 40 -3.41 12.54 7.60
C GLY A 40 -2.77 13.91 7.43
N SER A 41 -1.44 13.98 7.48
CA SER A 41 -0.69 15.19 7.12
C SER A 41 -0.88 15.62 5.66
N SER A 42 -0.65 16.90 5.39
CA SER A 42 -0.64 17.45 4.03
C SER A 42 0.39 16.77 3.14
N THR A 43 1.50 16.31 3.70
CA THR A 43 2.55 15.52 3.02
C THR A 43 2.41 14.04 3.37
N PRO A 44 2.61 13.12 2.41
CA PRO A 44 2.67 11.69 2.71
C PRO A 44 3.91 11.36 3.55
N ALA A 45 3.76 10.41 4.47
CA ALA A 45 4.84 9.82 5.24
C ALA A 45 5.64 8.83 4.37
N VAL A 46 6.95 8.76 4.61
CA VAL A 46 7.88 7.91 3.89
C VAL A 46 8.63 7.03 4.89
N VAL A 47 8.76 5.75 4.57
CA VAL A 47 9.56 4.78 5.33
C VAL A 47 10.60 4.21 4.39
N GLU A 48 11.86 4.42 4.72
CA GLU A 48 12.99 3.87 3.97
C GLU A 48 13.39 2.51 4.55
N ASN A 49 13.74 1.57 3.66
CA ASN A 49 14.12 0.19 3.99
C ASN A 49 13.18 -0.51 4.99
N PRO A 50 11.85 -0.52 4.74
CA PRO A 50 10.90 -1.16 5.63
C PRO A 50 11.12 -2.67 5.68
N THR A 51 11.11 -3.23 6.88
CA THR A 51 11.12 -4.68 7.10
C THR A 51 9.73 -5.26 6.89
N LEU A 52 9.66 -6.37 6.16
CA LEU A 52 8.42 -7.06 5.84
C LEU A 52 8.18 -8.25 6.80
N PRO A 53 6.91 -8.56 7.13
CA PRO A 53 5.69 -7.81 6.77
C PRO A 53 5.61 -6.47 7.52
N TRP A 54 5.26 -5.40 6.80
CA TRP A 54 5.12 -4.06 7.34
C TRP A 54 3.64 -3.70 7.54
N THR A 55 3.29 -3.08 8.66
CA THR A 55 1.91 -2.69 8.94
C THR A 55 1.87 -1.37 9.70
N LYS A 56 0.95 -0.49 9.31
CA LYS A 56 0.76 0.80 9.96
C LYS A 56 -0.70 1.21 9.96
N THR A 57 -1.20 1.55 11.14
CA THR A 57 -2.52 2.18 11.28
C THR A 57 -2.33 3.66 11.50
N VAL A 58 -3.06 4.46 10.74
CA VAL A 58 -3.09 5.92 10.85
C VAL A 58 -4.52 6.40 10.98
N THR A 59 -4.69 7.57 11.58
CA THR A 59 -5.99 8.24 11.64
C THR A 59 -5.93 9.48 10.76
N LEU A 60 -6.76 9.49 9.72
CA LEU A 60 -6.84 10.58 8.78
C LEU A 60 -7.88 11.62 9.23
N PHE A 61 -7.57 12.89 8.99
CA PHE A 61 -8.52 13.98 9.18
C PHE A 61 -9.68 13.88 8.18
N PRO A 62 -10.87 14.41 8.52
CA PRO A 62 -12.00 14.44 7.60
C PRO A 62 -11.65 15.12 6.28
N GLY A 63 -11.94 14.46 5.14
CA GLY A 63 -11.63 14.96 3.80
C GLY A 63 -10.19 14.71 3.33
N ALA A 64 -9.35 14.04 4.13
CA ALA A 64 -8.03 13.64 3.69
C ALA A 64 -8.10 12.44 2.73
N ASN A 65 -7.23 12.44 1.73
CA ASN A 65 -7.09 11.29 0.82
C ASN A 65 -6.31 10.15 1.48
N VAL A 66 -6.82 8.93 1.31
CA VAL A 66 -6.13 7.68 1.63
C VAL A 66 -5.24 7.29 0.48
N GLY A 67 -4.04 6.79 0.76
CA GLY A 67 -3.20 6.20 -0.29
C GLY A 67 -1.92 5.61 0.25
N ILE A 68 -1.49 4.50 -0.37
CA ILE A 68 -0.21 3.85 -0.11
C ILE A 68 0.44 3.46 -1.43
N GLY A 69 1.74 3.72 -1.50
CA GLY A 69 2.64 3.31 -2.54
C GLY A 69 3.87 2.63 -1.94
N MET A 70 4.56 1.84 -2.75
CA MET A 70 5.82 1.21 -2.38
C MET A 70 6.77 1.30 -3.56
N GLU A 71 8.06 1.38 -3.28
CA GLU A 71 9.14 1.33 -4.25
C GLU A 71 10.12 0.26 -3.80
N GLY A 72 10.55 -0.57 -4.74
CA GLY A 72 11.47 -1.66 -4.47
C GLY A 72 11.75 -2.49 -5.70
N SER A 73 12.45 -3.58 -5.50
CA SER A 73 12.80 -4.53 -6.56
C SER A 73 12.25 -5.89 -6.20
N VAL A 74 11.43 -6.44 -7.08
CA VAL A 74 10.89 -7.79 -6.97
C VAL A 74 11.63 -8.64 -7.98
N THR A 75 12.43 -9.61 -7.53
CA THR A 75 13.20 -10.47 -8.43
C THR A 75 12.52 -11.82 -8.62
N ASN A 76 12.18 -12.50 -7.52
CA ASN A 76 11.52 -13.80 -7.54
C ASN A 76 10.60 -13.90 -6.33
N GLY A 77 9.47 -13.20 -6.42
CA GLY A 77 8.55 -13.07 -5.30
C GLY A 77 7.29 -12.30 -5.66
N ARG A 78 6.45 -12.14 -4.64
CA ARG A 78 5.18 -11.41 -4.71
C ARG A 78 5.12 -10.43 -3.56
N PHE A 79 4.88 -9.18 -3.89
CA PHE A 79 4.66 -8.10 -2.94
C PHE A 79 3.23 -7.62 -3.08
N GLU A 80 2.55 -7.50 -1.96
CA GLU A 80 1.16 -7.14 -1.88
C GLU A 80 1.00 -5.97 -0.92
N VAL A 81 0.46 -4.88 -1.45
CA VAL A 81 0.11 -3.69 -0.69
C VAL A 81 -1.39 -3.70 -0.49
N LYS A 82 -1.81 -3.65 0.77
CA LYS A 82 -3.20 -3.58 1.20
C LYS A 82 -3.41 -2.30 1.98
N TYR A 83 -4.57 -1.70 1.79
CA TYR A 83 -5.06 -0.65 2.67
C TYR A 83 -6.53 -0.85 2.96
N ASN A 84 -6.91 -0.62 4.21
CA ASN A 84 -8.28 -0.72 4.69
C ASN A 84 -8.60 0.49 5.55
N GLY A 85 -9.35 1.43 4.98
CA GLY A 85 -9.95 2.54 5.69
C GLY A 85 -11.31 2.16 6.23
N THR A 86 -11.44 2.25 7.55
CA THR A 86 -12.66 2.03 8.30
C THR A 86 -13.07 3.33 8.99
N LEU A 87 -14.38 3.63 8.93
CA LEU A 87 -14.97 4.71 9.71
C LEU A 87 -14.67 4.48 11.18
N ASN A 88 -14.19 5.52 11.86
CA ASN A 88 -14.21 5.49 13.31
C ASN A 88 -15.68 5.64 13.74
N SER A 89 -16.22 4.61 14.40
CA SER A 89 -17.63 4.50 14.77
C SER A 89 -18.12 5.67 15.64
N THR A 90 -17.21 6.44 16.23
CA THR A 90 -17.49 7.66 17.00
C THR A 90 -18.10 8.79 16.16
N SER A 91 -17.91 8.81 14.84
CA SER A 91 -18.23 9.97 13.99
C SER A 91 -19.64 9.96 13.36
N GLY A 92 -20.50 8.97 13.66
CA GLY A 92 -21.89 8.95 13.16
C GLY A 92 -22.05 8.92 11.63
N GLY A 93 -20.96 8.62 10.90
CA GLY A 93 -20.98 8.47 9.44
C GLY A 93 -21.58 7.12 9.02
N SER A 94 -22.28 7.11 7.89
CA SER A 94 -22.92 5.92 7.32
C SER A 94 -21.94 4.74 7.21
N SER A 95 -22.28 3.60 7.79
CA SER A 95 -21.45 2.36 7.87
C SER A 95 -20.91 1.83 6.53
N ASP A 96 -21.42 2.33 5.40
CA ASP A 96 -21.08 1.90 4.04
C ASP A 96 -19.81 2.51 3.47
N ALA A 97 -19.29 3.58 4.05
CA ALA A 97 -18.09 4.18 3.50
C ALA A 97 -16.86 3.45 4.05
N GLN A 98 -16.41 2.44 3.31
CA GLN A 98 -15.15 1.72 3.51
C GLN A 98 -14.26 1.96 2.28
N VAL A 99 -12.97 2.22 2.52
CA VAL A 99 -12.00 2.42 1.43
C VAL A 99 -10.96 1.32 1.49
N THR A 100 -11.13 0.31 0.63
CA THR A 100 -10.23 -0.83 0.57
C THR A 100 -9.58 -0.92 -0.80
N GLY A 101 -8.27 -1.17 -0.83
CA GLY A 101 -7.58 -1.50 -2.05
C GLY A 101 -6.44 -2.44 -1.79
N SER A 102 -6.22 -3.34 -2.74
CA SER A 102 -5.09 -4.26 -2.75
C SER A 102 -4.39 -4.13 -4.10
N ARG A 103 -3.07 -3.98 -4.08
CA ARG A 103 -2.24 -3.97 -5.27
C ARG A 103 -1.17 -5.03 -5.11
N VAL A 104 -1.03 -5.87 -6.12
CA VAL A 104 -0.05 -6.95 -6.16
C VAL A 104 0.98 -6.61 -7.21
N CYS A 105 2.24 -6.71 -6.83
CA CYS A 105 3.38 -6.73 -7.73
C CYS A 105 4.04 -8.09 -7.64
N GLU A 106 3.92 -8.86 -8.70
CA GLU A 106 4.60 -10.13 -8.87
C GLU A 106 5.47 -10.05 -10.12
N GLN A 107 6.73 -10.43 -9.99
CA GLN A 107 7.56 -10.70 -11.16
C GLN A 107 7.39 -12.19 -11.45
N GLN A 108 6.54 -12.54 -12.42
CA GLN A 108 6.68 -13.84 -13.05
C GLN A 108 8.00 -13.78 -13.81
N ILE A 109 8.94 -14.65 -13.45
CA ILE A 109 9.96 -15.05 -14.40
C ILE A 109 9.15 -15.58 -15.57
N SER A 110 9.00 -14.78 -16.63
CA SER A 110 8.61 -15.30 -17.92
C SER A 110 9.70 -16.31 -18.25
N SER A 111 9.45 -17.58 -17.93
CA SER A 111 10.02 -18.67 -18.67
C SER A 111 9.51 -18.49 -20.10
N SER A 112 10.15 -17.58 -20.84
CA SER A 112 10.24 -17.66 -22.28
C SER A 112 11.06 -18.91 -22.57
N THR A 113 10.43 -20.07 -22.36
CA THR A 113 10.73 -21.26 -23.13
C THR A 113 10.28 -20.91 -24.54
N SER A 114 11.13 -20.17 -25.26
CA SER A 114 11.04 -20.16 -26.71
C SER A 114 11.46 -21.56 -27.12
N ALA A 115 10.45 -22.39 -27.37
CA ALA A 115 10.62 -23.75 -27.82
C ALA A 115 11.48 -23.77 -29.10
N ASN A 116 12.32 -24.81 -29.17
CA ASN A 116 13.25 -25.19 -30.23
C ASN A 116 12.58 -25.16 -31.62
#